data_AF-A0A448ZHU5-F1
#
_entry.id   AF-A0A448ZHU5-F1
#
_cell.length_a   1.000
_cell.length_b   1.000
_cell.length_c   1.000
_cell.angle_alpha   90.00
_cell.angle_beta   90.00
_cell.angle_gamma   90.00
#
_symmetry.space_group_name_H-M   'P 1'
#
loop_
_entity.id
_entity.type
_entity.pdbx_description
1 polymer ?
#
loop_
_entity_poly.entity_id
_entity_poly.type
_entity_poly.pdbx_seq_one_letter_code
_entity_poly.pdbx_strand_id
1 'polypeptide(L)'
;MGSTSIEHEEFCSEGTPGEGEKGNLAVPKSPFITTSDIINRLNSQLSELSTFANETDLASSQQQQPRFELQKRLPDGSAIPATQDETDAANFKTKLDQSAKFVSQLESPADRQYWAEQQRLIGNGFFQQGDYKAAMDIYLTCLVVKENTSGFLRDTLLPVLNNLAQCTLQLGMYAKTILFCEMALEEVSKAKQQGWVEGIDAKEKQQNEQEVPAGEKSTTARRDLEDAIVLCKIYFKRGKALRLKGHYKEAREAINCSLDCLAGKDGKPSASSFSATDGDAIGNVDSSISLTPYRKAIKKEFRFLDIAEKEGKRNRDREKRAMQTVLSLSPTTSLELDPSTSQGKSRKRSAPQPLYQKSSEPRQFSRLRARKSPSTFKQQDDPNVLVGDDSPMAYYSRYYWSMVARVAKALLVMLGDGDDANGMETSNSATKQANTRKKGM
;
A
#
# COMPACT_ATOMS: atom_id res chain seq x y z
N MET A 1 29.22 10.63 -0.22
CA MET A 1 28.20 9.56 -0.19
C MET A 1 27.08 10.00 -1.11
N GLY A 2 26.99 9.38 -2.28
CA GLY A 2 26.22 9.89 -3.42
C GLY A 2 24.72 9.81 -3.19
N SER A 3 24.04 10.94 -3.36
CA SER A 3 22.59 10.99 -3.55
C SER A 3 22.27 10.29 -4.86
N THR A 4 21.84 9.03 -4.78
CA THR A 4 21.19 8.36 -5.92
C THR A 4 19.86 9.06 -6.14
N SER A 5 19.82 9.92 -7.16
CA SER A 5 18.58 10.35 -7.79
C SER A 5 17.73 9.11 -8.02
N ILE A 6 16.52 9.09 -7.46
CA ILE A 6 15.51 8.09 -7.79
C ILE A 6 15.16 8.37 -9.24
N GLU A 7 15.83 7.67 -10.15
CA GLU A 7 15.42 7.56 -11.53
C GLU A 7 13.97 7.06 -11.50
N HIS A 8 13.05 7.93 -11.90
CA HIS A 8 11.73 7.51 -12.34
C HIS A 8 11.96 6.62 -13.57
N GLU A 9 12.23 5.34 -13.34
CA GLU A 9 12.26 4.34 -14.41
C GLU A 9 10.84 4.31 -15.00
N GLU A 10 10.73 4.88 -16.21
CA GLU A 10 9.61 4.77 -17.13
C GLU A 10 9.25 3.29 -17.28
N PHE A 11 8.29 2.84 -16.49
CA PHE A 11 7.77 1.49 -16.54
C PHE A 11 6.29 1.57 -16.88
N CYS A 12 6.02 1.93 -18.14
CA CYS A 12 4.83 1.67 -18.98
C CYS A 12 4.72 2.76 -20.07
N SER A 13 5.38 2.56 -21.20
CA SER A 13 5.02 3.21 -22.47
C SER A 13 5.28 2.22 -23.62
N GLU A 14 4.35 1.29 -23.82
CA GLU A 14 4.22 0.66 -25.13
C GLU A 14 3.55 1.69 -26.05
N GLY A 15 4.35 2.28 -26.94
CA GLY A 15 3.92 3.14 -28.05
C GLY A 15 3.65 4.60 -27.68
N THR A 16 4.68 5.45 -27.64
CA THR A 16 4.54 6.90 -27.75
C THR A 16 4.38 7.28 -29.23
N PRO A 17 3.23 7.82 -29.69
CA PRO A 17 3.19 8.59 -30.92
C PRO A 17 3.95 9.89 -30.69
N GLY A 18 4.66 10.35 -31.72
CA GLY A 18 5.66 11.42 -31.65
C GLY A 18 5.24 12.69 -30.92
N GLU A 19 6.25 13.38 -30.41
CA GLU A 19 6.19 14.70 -29.77
C GLU A 19 5.65 15.77 -30.72
N GLY A 20 4.35 15.73 -30.99
CA GLY A 20 3.57 16.84 -31.55
C GLY A 20 3.05 17.68 -30.40
N GLU A 21 3.13 19.01 -30.57
CA GLU A 21 2.58 20.07 -29.72
C GLU A 21 1.72 19.61 -28.53
N LYS A 22 2.17 19.93 -27.31
CA LYS A 22 1.36 19.87 -26.09
C LYS A 22 0.23 20.90 -26.17
N GLY A 23 -0.73 20.66 -27.07
CA GLY A 23 -2.05 21.23 -26.97
C GLY A 23 -2.56 20.91 -25.57
N ASN A 24 -3.09 21.92 -24.90
CA ASN A 24 -3.64 21.84 -23.58
C ASN A 24 -4.87 20.90 -23.64
N LEU A 25 -4.62 19.58 -23.66
CA LEU A 25 -5.62 18.53 -23.72
C LEU A 25 -6.48 18.72 -22.48
N ALA A 26 -7.65 19.31 -22.69
CA ALA A 26 -8.59 19.63 -21.64
C ALA A 26 -8.79 18.36 -20.81
N VAL A 27 -8.38 18.41 -19.54
CA VAL A 27 -8.54 17.30 -18.61
C VAL A 27 -10.02 16.91 -18.66
N PRO A 28 -10.36 15.66 -19.04
CA PRO A 28 -11.74 15.25 -19.19
C PRO A 28 -12.45 15.50 -17.86
N LYS A 29 -13.48 16.36 -17.89
CA LYS A 29 -14.27 16.65 -16.70
C LYS A 29 -14.91 15.35 -16.23
N SER A 30 -14.72 15.02 -14.95
CA SER A 30 -15.37 13.87 -14.32
C SER A 30 -16.88 13.92 -14.58
N PRO A 31 -17.52 12.83 -15.03
CA PRO A 31 -18.97 12.80 -15.26
C PRO A 31 -19.78 12.84 -13.95
N PHE A 32 -19.11 12.67 -12.81
CA PHE A 32 -19.74 12.64 -11.49
C PHE A 32 -19.83 14.03 -10.86
N ILE A 33 -21.00 14.32 -10.30
CA ILE A 33 -21.24 15.55 -9.52
C ILE A 33 -20.83 15.25 -8.08
N THR A 34 -19.78 15.92 -7.59
CA THR A 34 -19.30 15.74 -6.23
C THR A 34 -20.07 16.60 -5.22
N THR A 35 -19.94 16.29 -3.92
CA THR A 35 -20.51 17.12 -2.85
C THR A 35 -19.97 18.55 -2.92
N SER A 36 -18.66 18.70 -3.19
CA SER A 36 -18.03 20.00 -3.40
C SER A 36 -18.61 20.73 -4.62
N ASP A 37 -18.89 20.05 -5.74
CA ASP A 37 -19.50 20.70 -6.91
C ASP A 37 -20.88 21.26 -6.60
N ILE A 38 -21.69 20.52 -5.83
CA ILE A 38 -23.01 20.99 -5.39
C ILE A 38 -22.86 22.21 -4.47
N ILE A 39 -21.98 22.13 -3.46
CA ILE A 39 -21.74 23.24 -2.52
C ILE A 39 -21.23 24.48 -3.26
N ASN A 40 -20.27 24.31 -4.18
CA ASN A 40 -19.72 25.40 -4.97
C ASN A 40 -20.79 26.03 -5.87
N ARG A 41 -21.63 25.22 -6.53
CA ARG A 41 -22.74 25.73 -7.35
C ARG A 41 -23.73 26.52 -6.52
N LEU A 42 -24.12 26.03 -5.34
CA LEU A 42 -25.03 26.74 -4.45
C LEU A 42 -24.43 28.05 -3.95
N ASN A 43 -23.14 28.05 -3.61
CA ASN A 43 -22.42 29.25 -3.18
C ASN A 43 -22.29 30.28 -4.30
N SER A 44 -22.03 29.85 -5.54
CA SER A 44 -22.03 30.74 -6.71
C SER A 44 -23.40 31.38 -6.93
N GLN A 45 -24.49 30.59 -6.85
CA GLN A 45 -25.86 31.13 -6.97
C GLN A 45 -26.21 32.11 -5.84
N LEU A 46 -25.81 31.82 -4.60
CA LEU A 46 -25.99 32.76 -3.48
C LEU A 46 -25.21 34.05 -3.68
N SER A 47 -23.97 33.96 -4.19
CA SER A 47 -23.16 35.14 -4.50
C SER A 47 -23.83 36.00 -5.57
N GLU A 48 -24.34 35.41 -6.65
CA GLU A 48 -25.07 36.11 -7.71
C GLU A 48 -26.33 36.82 -7.16
N LEU A 49 -27.11 36.15 -6.31
CA LEU A 49 -28.27 36.77 -5.67
C LEU A 49 -27.89 37.93 -4.74
N SER A 50 -26.77 37.80 -4.01
CA SER A 50 -26.28 38.87 -3.13
C SER A 50 -25.78 40.10 -3.89
N THR A 51 -25.24 39.91 -5.11
CA THR A 51 -24.81 41.05 -5.94
C THR A 51 -25.98 41.91 -6.39
N PHE A 52 -27.15 41.33 -6.65
CA PHE A 52 -28.35 42.11 -7.00
C PHE A 52 -28.92 42.92 -5.82
N ALA A 53 -28.73 42.45 -4.59
CA ALA A 53 -29.28 43.12 -3.40
C ALA A 53 -28.44 44.34 -2.95
N ASN A 54 -27.15 44.35 -3.26
CA ASN A 54 -26.21 45.35 -2.73
C ASN A 54 -25.99 46.56 -3.67
N GLU A 55 -26.58 46.59 -4.86
CA GLU A 55 -26.55 47.78 -5.72
C GLU A 55 -27.33 48.98 -5.13
N THR A 56 -28.19 48.76 -4.13
CA THR A 56 -29.04 49.79 -3.54
C THR A 56 -28.57 50.40 -2.22
N ASP A 57 -27.57 49.85 -1.52
CA ASP A 57 -27.11 50.38 -0.23
C ASP A 57 -25.58 50.47 -0.12
N LEU A 58 -25.06 51.69 -0.24
CA LEU A 58 -23.63 52.02 -0.35
C LEU A 58 -22.82 51.95 0.96
N ALA A 59 -23.32 51.32 2.03
CA ALA A 59 -22.74 51.45 3.39
C ALA A 59 -22.13 50.15 3.95
N SER A 60 -20.94 49.81 3.45
CA SER A 60 -19.75 49.36 4.20
C SER A 60 -19.92 48.68 5.57
N SER A 61 -20.41 47.43 5.59
CA SER A 61 -20.10 46.51 6.68
C SER A 61 -19.70 45.13 6.13
N GLN A 62 -18.59 44.57 6.65
CA GLN A 62 -18.06 43.25 6.29
C GLN A 62 -18.97 42.12 6.80
N GLN A 63 -20.24 42.11 6.39
CA GLN A 63 -21.10 40.97 6.64
C GLN A 63 -20.57 39.78 5.84
N GLN A 64 -20.24 38.70 6.55
CA GLN A 64 -19.89 37.43 5.93
C GLN A 64 -21.04 37.03 5.01
N GLN A 65 -20.75 36.90 3.72
CA GLN A 65 -21.74 36.44 2.77
C GLN A 65 -22.26 35.05 3.19
N PRO A 66 -23.58 34.81 3.11
CA PRO A 66 -24.12 33.49 3.40
C PRO A 66 -23.47 32.46 2.47
N ARG A 67 -22.88 31.42 3.06
CA ARG A 67 -22.25 30.32 2.33
C ARG A 67 -22.64 28.97 2.92
N PHE A 68 -22.78 27.98 2.08
CA PHE A 68 -22.84 26.57 2.46
C PHE A 68 -21.44 26.02 2.64
N GLU A 69 -21.24 25.26 3.72
CA GLU A 69 -20.03 24.49 3.98
C GLU A 69 -20.40 23.09 4.48
N LEU A 70 -19.58 22.10 4.13
CA LEU A 70 -19.75 20.75 4.64
C LEU A 70 -19.37 20.75 6.13
N GLN A 71 -20.25 20.25 6.98
CA GLN A 71 -20.03 20.18 8.43
C GLN A 71 -20.05 18.74 8.92
N LYS A 72 -19.13 18.42 9.83
CA LYS A 72 -19.08 17.16 10.57
C LYS A 72 -19.81 17.33 11.89
N ARG A 73 -20.77 16.44 12.16
CA ARG A 73 -21.43 16.37 13.46
C ARG A 73 -20.58 15.58 14.45
N LEU A 74 -20.36 16.17 15.62
CA LEU A 74 -19.70 15.54 16.75
C LEU A 74 -20.74 14.80 17.63
N PRO A 75 -20.32 13.85 18.48
CA PRO A 75 -21.22 13.09 19.34
C PRO A 75 -22.01 13.94 20.35
N ASP A 76 -21.53 15.14 20.67
CA ASP A 76 -22.21 16.12 21.51
C ASP A 76 -23.31 16.91 20.78
N GLY A 77 -23.50 16.66 19.48
CA GLY A 77 -24.45 17.35 18.61
C GLY A 77 -23.92 18.65 18.00
N SER A 78 -22.72 19.10 18.39
CA SER A 78 -22.07 20.26 17.77
C SER A 78 -21.62 19.96 16.34
N ALA A 79 -21.45 21.00 15.53
CA ALA A 79 -21.02 20.90 14.15
C ALA A 79 -19.72 21.67 13.96
N ILE A 80 -18.71 20.99 13.39
CA ILE A 80 -17.44 21.61 12.99
C ILE A 80 -17.33 21.60 11.46
N PRO A 81 -16.67 22.60 10.84
CA PRO A 81 -16.37 22.55 9.41
C PRO A 81 -15.61 21.27 9.07
N ALA A 82 -15.98 20.59 8.00
CA ALA A 82 -15.32 19.39 7.54
C ALA A 82 -13.88 19.74 7.09
N THR A 83 -12.93 18.88 7.46
CA THR A 83 -11.56 18.97 6.96
C THR A 83 -11.51 18.65 5.45
N GLN A 84 -10.41 18.99 4.78
CA GLN A 84 -10.24 18.68 3.36
C GLN A 84 -10.31 17.16 3.10
N ASP A 85 -9.70 16.35 3.97
CA ASP A 85 -9.73 14.89 3.84
C ASP A 85 -11.15 14.32 4.00
N GLU A 86 -11.96 14.90 4.89
CA GLU A 86 -13.37 14.52 5.07
C GLU A 86 -14.23 14.93 3.86
N THR A 87 -13.93 16.10 3.29
CA THR A 87 -14.58 16.58 2.06
C THR A 87 -14.22 15.69 0.86
N ASP A 88 -12.95 15.33 0.71
CA ASP A 88 -12.48 14.40 -0.32
C ASP A 88 -13.12 13.02 -0.17
N ALA A 89 -13.24 12.51 1.07
CA ALA A 89 -13.91 11.25 1.35
C ALA A 89 -15.41 11.30 1.02
N ALA A 90 -16.09 12.41 1.34
CA ALA A 90 -17.50 12.62 0.99
C ALA A 90 -17.70 12.72 -0.53
N ASN A 91 -16.80 13.41 -1.23
CA ASN A 91 -16.78 13.49 -2.70
C ASN A 91 -16.60 12.11 -3.32
N PHE A 92 -15.60 11.36 -2.84
CA PHE A 92 -15.34 10.00 -3.33
C PHE A 92 -16.52 9.07 -3.09
N LYS A 93 -17.12 9.11 -1.90
CA LYS A 93 -18.34 8.34 -1.59
C LYS A 93 -19.48 8.68 -2.55
N THR A 94 -19.72 9.97 -2.79
CA THR A 94 -20.76 10.41 -3.73
C THR A 94 -20.51 9.90 -5.15
N LYS A 95 -19.26 9.92 -5.63
CA LYS A 95 -18.88 9.34 -6.93
C LYS A 95 -19.15 7.84 -6.98
N LEU A 96 -18.82 7.11 -5.92
CA LEU A 96 -19.03 5.67 -5.83
C LEU A 96 -20.53 5.32 -5.85
N ASP A 97 -21.35 6.05 -5.09
CA ASP A 97 -22.80 5.88 -5.05
C ASP A 97 -23.44 6.19 -6.42
N GLN A 98 -22.99 7.26 -7.10
CA GLN A 98 -23.44 7.59 -8.45
C GLN A 98 -23.04 6.53 -9.46
N SER A 99 -21.80 6.03 -9.40
CA SER A 99 -21.31 4.94 -10.24
C SER A 99 -22.13 3.66 -10.04
N ALA A 100 -22.41 3.30 -8.78
CA ALA A 100 -23.23 2.13 -8.45
C ALA A 100 -24.65 2.24 -8.98
N LYS A 101 -25.27 3.41 -8.82
CA LYS A 101 -26.61 3.68 -9.40
C LYS A 101 -26.58 3.57 -10.92
N PHE A 102 -25.60 4.17 -11.58
CA PHE A 102 -25.46 4.12 -13.03
C PHE A 102 -25.27 2.68 -13.53
N VAL A 103 -24.34 1.93 -12.95
CA VAL A 103 -24.08 0.53 -13.31
C VAL A 103 -25.31 -0.36 -13.09
N SER A 104 -26.12 -0.08 -12.05
CA SER A 104 -27.37 -0.83 -11.81
C SER A 104 -28.46 -0.58 -12.84
N GLN A 105 -28.38 0.52 -13.60
CA GLN A 105 -29.31 0.85 -14.69
C GLN A 105 -28.90 0.21 -16.02
N LEU A 106 -27.68 -0.33 -16.12
CA LEU A 106 -27.20 -1.04 -17.31
C LEU A 106 -27.73 -2.48 -17.30
N GLU A 107 -28.59 -2.78 -18.27
CA GLU A 107 -29.25 -4.09 -18.38
C GLU A 107 -28.27 -5.20 -18.78
N SER A 108 -27.45 -4.93 -19.81
CA SER A 108 -26.53 -5.92 -20.37
C SER A 108 -25.23 -6.04 -19.58
N PRO A 109 -24.73 -7.27 -19.30
CA PRO A 109 -23.39 -7.46 -18.74
C PRO A 109 -22.30 -6.87 -19.65
N ALA A 110 -22.46 -6.95 -20.97
CA ALA A 110 -21.52 -6.35 -21.91
C ALA A 110 -21.39 -4.83 -21.74
N ASP A 111 -22.50 -4.13 -21.47
CA ASP A 111 -22.48 -2.68 -21.24
C ASP A 111 -21.77 -2.33 -19.93
N ARG A 112 -21.94 -3.15 -18.88
CA ARG A 112 -21.22 -2.98 -17.61
C ARG A 112 -19.72 -3.21 -17.77
N GLN A 113 -19.32 -4.24 -18.51
CA GLN A 113 -17.91 -4.49 -18.83
C GLN A 113 -17.33 -3.33 -19.64
N TYR A 114 -18.04 -2.88 -20.68
CA TYR A 114 -17.62 -1.74 -21.50
C TYR A 114 -17.43 -0.49 -20.64
N TRP A 115 -18.38 -0.18 -19.75
CA TRP A 115 -18.24 0.94 -18.83
C TRP A 115 -17.02 0.82 -17.91
N ALA A 116 -16.78 -0.35 -17.32
CA ALA A 116 -15.61 -0.58 -16.47
C ALA A 116 -14.29 -0.40 -17.23
N GLU A 117 -14.25 -0.84 -18.49
CA GLU A 117 -13.10 -0.65 -19.37
C GLU A 117 -12.88 0.83 -19.69
N GLN A 118 -13.95 1.60 -19.96
CA GLN A 118 -13.84 3.05 -20.14
C GLN A 118 -13.28 3.74 -18.88
N GLN A 119 -13.77 3.39 -17.69
CA GLN A 119 -13.23 3.91 -16.44
C GLN A 119 -11.73 3.56 -16.29
N ARG A 120 -11.33 2.33 -16.63
CA ARG A 120 -9.93 1.90 -16.60
C ARG A 120 -9.06 2.76 -17.52
N LEU A 121 -9.52 3.03 -18.74
CA LEU A 121 -8.81 3.88 -19.70
C LEU A 121 -8.66 5.33 -19.21
N ILE A 122 -9.71 5.91 -18.64
CA ILE A 122 -9.66 7.24 -18.03
C ILE A 122 -8.64 7.27 -16.87
N GLY A 123 -8.66 6.23 -16.01
CA GLY A 123 -7.71 6.08 -14.92
C GLY A 123 -6.26 5.98 -15.42
N ASN A 124 -6.03 5.27 -16.53
CA ASN A 124 -4.72 5.20 -17.18
C ASN A 124 -4.23 6.59 -17.63
N GLY A 125 -5.12 7.43 -18.13
CA GLY A 125 -4.80 8.82 -18.50
C GLY A 125 -4.29 9.64 -17.31
N PHE A 126 -4.99 9.60 -16.18
CA PHE A 126 -4.53 10.27 -14.95
C PHE A 126 -3.23 9.67 -14.41
N PHE A 127 -3.07 8.34 -14.51
CA PHE A 127 -1.86 7.65 -14.09
C PHE A 127 -0.63 8.12 -14.87
N GLN A 128 -0.75 8.26 -16.19
CA GLN A 128 0.32 8.75 -17.06
C GLN A 128 0.67 10.22 -16.77
N GLN A 129 -0.29 11.02 -16.33
CA GLN A 129 -0.07 12.40 -15.89
C GLN A 129 0.61 12.50 -14.51
N GLY A 130 0.74 11.39 -13.78
CA GLY A 130 1.30 11.35 -12.43
C GLY A 130 0.29 11.72 -11.33
N ASP A 131 -0.99 11.94 -11.66
CA ASP A 131 -2.04 12.17 -10.66
C ASP A 131 -2.59 10.83 -10.15
N TYR A 132 -1.79 10.19 -9.29
CA TYR A 132 -2.12 8.88 -8.73
C TYR A 132 -3.35 8.89 -7.83
N LYS A 133 -3.70 10.03 -7.22
CA LYS A 133 -4.89 10.14 -6.37
C LYS A 133 -6.16 10.14 -7.24
N ALA A 134 -6.19 10.97 -8.29
CA ALA A 134 -7.31 10.97 -9.23
C ALA A 134 -7.43 9.63 -9.98
N ALA A 135 -6.31 9.05 -10.43
CA ALA A 135 -6.30 7.73 -11.07
C ALA A 135 -6.90 6.65 -10.16
N MET A 136 -6.49 6.63 -8.88
CA MET A 136 -7.01 5.69 -7.88
C MET A 136 -8.52 5.85 -7.69
N ASP A 137 -9.04 7.08 -7.59
CA ASP A 137 -10.48 7.33 -7.47
C ASP A 137 -11.26 6.73 -8.65
N ILE A 138 -10.78 6.91 -9.88
CA ILE A 138 -11.40 6.37 -11.09
C ILE A 138 -11.29 4.84 -11.16
N TYR A 139 -10.15 4.26 -10.81
CA TYR A 139 -10.03 2.79 -10.78
C TYR A 139 -10.94 2.15 -9.74
N LEU A 140 -11.22 2.82 -8.61
CA LEU A 140 -12.16 2.31 -7.62
C LEU A 140 -13.61 2.34 -8.12
N THR A 141 -13.98 3.24 -9.04
CA THR A 141 -15.31 3.19 -9.67
C THR A 141 -15.45 1.98 -10.59
N CYS A 142 -14.38 1.52 -11.26
CA CYS A 142 -14.41 0.25 -12.02
C CYS A 142 -14.85 -0.94 -11.15
N LEU A 143 -14.41 -0.99 -9.89
CA LEU A 143 -14.67 -2.12 -8.98
C LEU A 143 -16.14 -2.23 -8.53
N VAL A 144 -16.97 -1.23 -8.86
CA VAL A 144 -18.42 -1.28 -8.64
C VAL A 144 -19.07 -2.37 -9.50
N VAL A 145 -18.49 -2.67 -10.66
CA VAL A 145 -18.96 -3.76 -11.53
C VAL A 145 -18.59 -5.09 -10.89
N LYS A 146 -19.60 -5.75 -10.32
CA LYS A 146 -19.48 -7.10 -9.74
C LYS A 146 -19.85 -8.12 -10.80
N GLU A 147 -18.88 -8.53 -11.61
CA GLU A 147 -19.10 -9.58 -12.61
C GLU A 147 -18.14 -10.74 -12.40
N ASN A 148 -18.72 -11.94 -12.33
CA ASN A 148 -18.02 -13.20 -12.11
C ASN A 148 -17.87 -13.95 -13.45
N THR A 149 -17.23 -13.30 -14.43
CA THR A 149 -16.88 -13.92 -15.71
C THR A 149 -15.36 -13.94 -15.87
N SER A 150 -14.84 -15.02 -16.46
CA SER A 150 -13.38 -15.17 -16.66
C SER A 150 -12.80 -14.07 -17.55
N GLY A 151 -13.55 -13.62 -18.56
CA GLY A 151 -13.19 -12.49 -19.42
C GLY A 151 -13.04 -11.19 -18.63
N PHE A 152 -14.05 -10.83 -17.81
CA PHE A 152 -13.98 -9.61 -17.00
C PHE A 152 -12.84 -9.64 -15.98
N LEU A 153 -12.61 -10.79 -15.34
CA LEU A 153 -11.52 -10.97 -14.40
C LEU A 153 -10.17 -10.64 -15.05
N ARG A 154 -9.91 -11.25 -16.21
CA ARG A 154 -8.64 -11.13 -16.91
C ARG A 154 -8.46 -9.77 -17.56
N ASP A 155 -9.44 -9.35 -18.35
CA ASP A 155 -9.29 -8.24 -19.28
C ASP A 155 -9.46 -6.88 -18.57
N THR A 156 -10.17 -6.85 -17.43
CA THR A 156 -10.49 -5.61 -16.72
C THR A 156 -10.05 -5.63 -15.25
N LEU A 157 -10.55 -6.58 -14.44
CA LEU A 157 -10.38 -6.55 -12.98
C LEU A 157 -8.91 -6.66 -12.56
N LEU A 158 -8.16 -7.62 -13.11
CA LEU A 158 -6.74 -7.80 -12.79
C LEU A 158 -5.87 -6.59 -13.20
N PRO A 159 -6.00 -6.05 -14.43
CA PRO A 159 -5.37 -4.78 -14.79
C PRO A 159 -5.70 -3.63 -13.84
N VAL A 160 -6.97 -3.47 -13.45
CA VAL A 160 -7.41 -2.42 -12.51
C VAL A 160 -6.75 -2.59 -11.14
N LEU A 161 -6.78 -3.80 -10.56
CA LEU A 161 -6.15 -4.07 -9.25
C LEU A 161 -4.63 -3.88 -9.31
N ASN A 162 -4.00 -4.29 -10.41
CA ASN A 162 -2.58 -4.08 -10.65
C ASN A 162 -2.21 -2.58 -10.75
N ASN A 163 -3.07 -1.76 -11.34
CA ASN A 163 -2.90 -0.32 -11.43
C ASN A 163 -3.17 0.39 -10.08
N LEU A 164 -4.18 -0.05 -9.32
CA LEU A 164 -4.42 0.41 -7.94
C LEU A 164 -3.24 0.10 -7.01
N ALA A 165 -2.66 -1.10 -7.10
CA ALA A 165 -1.46 -1.47 -6.39
C ALA A 165 -0.28 -0.54 -6.75
N GLN A 166 -0.15 -0.16 -8.03
CA GLN A 166 0.87 0.79 -8.45
C GLN A 166 0.61 2.21 -7.93
N CYS A 167 -0.61 2.72 -8.02
CA CYS A 167 -0.97 4.06 -7.50
C CYS A 167 -0.67 4.16 -6.01
N THR A 168 -1.12 3.17 -5.23
CA THR A 168 -0.87 3.13 -3.78
C THR A 168 0.60 3.01 -3.44
N LEU A 169 1.38 2.28 -4.24
CA LEU A 169 2.82 2.19 -4.06
C LEU A 169 3.53 3.54 -4.29
N GLN A 170 3.11 4.29 -5.31
CA GLN A 170 3.65 5.63 -5.59
C GLN A 170 3.26 6.66 -4.52
N LEU A 171 2.07 6.51 -3.92
CA LEU A 171 1.61 7.33 -2.79
C LEU A 171 2.22 6.91 -1.43
N GLY A 172 3.08 5.89 -1.38
CA GLY A 172 3.67 5.40 -0.13
C GLY A 172 2.70 4.62 0.78
N MET A 173 1.54 4.21 0.26
CA MET A 173 0.47 3.54 0.99
C MET A 173 0.66 2.01 0.99
N TYR A 174 1.81 1.53 1.47
CA TYR A 174 2.25 0.13 1.31
C TYR A 174 1.26 -0.92 1.83
N ALA A 175 0.53 -0.62 2.92
CA ALA A 175 -0.49 -1.53 3.44
C ALA A 175 -1.64 -1.75 2.43
N LYS A 176 -2.08 -0.68 1.74
CA LYS A 176 -3.12 -0.78 0.70
C LYS A 176 -2.58 -1.47 -0.56
N THR A 177 -1.32 -1.25 -0.90
CA THR A 177 -0.67 -1.98 -2.02
C THR A 177 -0.72 -3.49 -1.79
N ILE A 178 -0.36 -3.95 -0.59
CA ILE A 178 -0.42 -5.38 -0.23
C ILE A 178 -1.86 -5.88 -0.34
N LEU A 179 -2.83 -5.15 0.21
CA LEU A 179 -4.25 -5.51 0.14
C LEU A 179 -4.74 -5.69 -1.31
N PHE A 180 -4.45 -4.73 -2.20
CA PHE A 180 -4.86 -4.84 -3.61
C PHE A 180 -4.18 -6.00 -4.34
N CYS A 181 -2.91 -6.27 -4.04
CA CYS A 181 -2.23 -7.44 -4.58
C CYS A 181 -2.86 -8.74 -4.08
N GLU A 182 -3.20 -8.83 -2.79
CA GLU A 182 -3.83 -10.01 -2.20
C GLU A 182 -5.24 -10.26 -2.75
N MET A 183 -6.04 -9.20 -2.92
CA MET A 183 -7.33 -9.29 -3.60
C MET A 183 -7.18 -9.86 -5.02
N ALA A 184 -6.20 -9.38 -5.80
CA ALA A 184 -5.99 -9.88 -7.15
C ALA A 184 -5.59 -11.36 -7.19
N LEU A 185 -4.74 -11.80 -6.25
CA LEU A 185 -4.32 -13.20 -6.13
C LEU A 185 -5.47 -14.09 -5.66
N GLU A 186 -6.33 -13.59 -4.77
CA GLU A 186 -7.52 -14.30 -4.28
C GLU A 186 -8.51 -14.56 -5.42
N GLU A 187 -8.78 -13.55 -6.26
CA GLU A 187 -9.69 -13.70 -7.40
C GLU A 187 -9.15 -14.70 -8.45
N VAL A 188 -7.84 -14.70 -8.70
CA VAL A 188 -7.20 -15.72 -9.56
C VAL A 188 -7.31 -17.12 -8.94
N SER A 189 -7.16 -17.24 -7.63
CA SER A 189 -7.34 -18.52 -6.92
C SER A 189 -8.79 -19.02 -7.02
N LYS A 190 -9.78 -18.13 -6.84
CA LYS A 190 -11.20 -18.46 -6.99
C LYS A 190 -11.53 -18.92 -8.40
N ALA A 191 -11.04 -18.21 -9.43
CA ALA A 191 -11.25 -18.58 -10.82
C ALA A 191 -10.67 -19.96 -11.16
N LYS A 192 -9.50 -20.30 -10.59
CA LYS A 192 -8.92 -21.66 -10.70
C LYS A 192 -9.80 -22.71 -10.04
N GLN A 193 -10.27 -22.48 -8.81
CA GLN A 193 -11.14 -23.41 -8.08
C GLN A 193 -12.48 -23.64 -8.77
N GLN A 194 -13.01 -22.63 -9.46
CA GLN A 194 -14.25 -22.72 -10.22
C GLN A 194 -14.07 -23.41 -11.60
N GLY A 195 -12.85 -23.86 -11.93
CA GLY A 195 -12.55 -24.52 -13.19
C GLY A 195 -12.58 -23.58 -14.40
N TRP A 196 -12.61 -22.26 -14.20
CA TRP A 196 -12.61 -21.30 -15.31
C TRP A 196 -11.30 -21.30 -16.08
N VAL A 197 -10.22 -21.74 -15.43
CA VAL A 197 -8.87 -21.77 -16.01
C VAL A 197 -8.54 -23.13 -16.64
N GLU A 198 -9.17 -24.22 -16.19
CA GLU A 198 -8.82 -25.58 -16.63
C GLU A 198 -9.88 -26.21 -17.58
N GLY A 199 -11.09 -25.63 -17.64
CA GLY A 199 -12.21 -26.17 -18.43
C GLY A 199 -12.14 -25.93 -19.94
N ILE A 200 -11.22 -25.08 -20.42
CA ILE A 200 -11.03 -24.84 -21.86
C ILE A 200 -10.30 -26.04 -22.47
N ASP A 201 -9.22 -26.51 -21.85
CA ASP A 201 -8.40 -27.61 -22.38
C ASP A 201 -9.12 -28.97 -22.42
N ALA A 202 -10.02 -29.26 -21.48
CA ALA A 202 -10.66 -30.56 -21.38
C ALA A 202 -11.81 -30.77 -22.37
N LYS A 203 -12.60 -29.72 -22.65
CA LYS A 203 -13.68 -29.78 -23.66
C LYS A 203 -13.12 -29.63 -25.08
N GLU A 204 -12.09 -28.81 -25.25
CA GLU A 204 -11.40 -28.68 -26.53
C GLU A 204 -10.67 -29.98 -26.89
N LYS A 205 -10.07 -30.72 -25.95
CA LYS A 205 -9.52 -32.07 -26.24
C LYS A 205 -10.53 -33.09 -26.75
N GLN A 206 -11.80 -33.02 -26.35
CA GLN A 206 -12.83 -33.95 -26.84
C GLN A 206 -13.45 -33.52 -28.18
N GLN A 207 -13.41 -32.24 -28.54
CA GLN A 207 -13.87 -31.77 -29.86
C GLN A 207 -12.75 -31.70 -30.91
N ASN A 208 -11.48 -31.63 -30.51
CA ASN A 208 -10.34 -31.43 -31.40
C ASN A 208 -9.67 -32.76 -31.86
N GLU A 209 -10.35 -33.90 -31.68
CA GLU A 209 -10.10 -35.10 -32.52
C GLU A 209 -10.78 -34.96 -33.91
N GLN A 210 -11.68 -34.00 -34.09
CA GLN A 210 -12.10 -33.52 -35.41
C GLN A 210 -11.21 -32.35 -35.82
N GLU A 211 -10.48 -32.52 -36.92
CA GLU A 211 -9.44 -31.63 -37.48
C GLU A 211 -9.78 -30.12 -37.40
N VAL A 212 -9.41 -29.45 -36.32
CA VAL A 212 -9.43 -27.98 -36.27
C VAL A 212 -8.22 -27.45 -37.06
N PRO A 213 -8.42 -26.52 -38.02
CA PRO A 213 -7.35 -25.95 -38.84
C PRO A 213 -6.25 -25.34 -37.97
N ALA A 214 -5.00 -25.49 -38.39
CA ALA A 214 -3.78 -25.18 -37.62
C ALA A 214 -3.61 -23.73 -37.11
N GLY A 215 -4.57 -22.82 -37.35
CA GLY A 215 -4.52 -21.41 -36.95
C GLY A 215 -4.90 -21.09 -35.50
N GLU A 216 -5.69 -21.93 -34.81
CA GLU A 216 -6.34 -21.51 -33.55
C GLU A 216 -5.48 -21.74 -32.27
N LYS A 217 -4.56 -22.72 -32.30
CA LYS A 217 -3.66 -23.07 -31.17
C LYS A 217 -2.76 -21.94 -30.70
N SER A 218 -2.49 -20.95 -31.55
CA SER A 218 -1.62 -19.80 -31.23
C SER A 218 -2.26 -18.82 -30.22
N THR A 219 -3.59 -18.77 -30.15
CA THR A 219 -4.28 -17.74 -29.35
C THR A 219 -4.31 -18.04 -27.84
N THR A 220 -4.44 -19.31 -27.45
CA THR A 220 -4.48 -19.73 -26.04
C THR A 220 -3.12 -19.55 -25.35
N ALA A 221 -2.03 -19.98 -26.00
CA ALA A 221 -0.68 -19.81 -25.46
C ALA A 221 -0.31 -18.33 -25.22
N ARG A 222 -0.79 -17.42 -26.08
CA ARG A 222 -0.61 -15.99 -25.91
C ARG A 222 -1.35 -15.45 -24.68
N ARG A 223 -2.57 -15.91 -24.43
CA ARG A 223 -3.38 -15.50 -23.27
C ARG A 223 -2.75 -15.95 -21.96
N ASP A 224 -2.27 -17.19 -21.89
CA ASP A 224 -1.59 -17.71 -20.70
C ASP A 224 -0.34 -16.90 -20.35
N LEU A 225 0.39 -16.44 -21.39
CA LEU A 225 1.55 -15.57 -21.21
C LEU A 225 1.15 -14.18 -20.69
N GLU A 226 0.08 -13.59 -21.20
CA GLU A 226 -0.44 -12.30 -20.74
C GLU A 226 -0.85 -12.36 -19.25
N ASP A 227 -1.52 -13.45 -18.85
CA ASP A 227 -1.91 -13.69 -17.45
C ASP A 227 -0.69 -13.85 -16.54
N ALA A 228 0.32 -14.60 -17.00
CA ALA A 228 1.57 -14.77 -16.29
C ALA A 228 2.32 -13.45 -16.09
N ILE A 229 2.31 -12.56 -17.09
CA ILE A 229 2.92 -11.23 -17.01
C ILE A 229 2.18 -10.35 -15.98
N VAL A 230 0.84 -10.37 -15.98
CA VAL A 230 0.05 -9.59 -15.01
C VAL A 230 0.29 -10.10 -13.59
N LEU A 231 0.28 -11.41 -13.37
CA LEU A 231 0.59 -12.03 -12.07
C LEU A 231 2.02 -11.70 -11.62
N CYS A 232 2.99 -11.77 -12.52
CA CYS A 232 4.37 -11.37 -12.25
C CYS A 232 4.44 -9.93 -11.72
N LYS A 233 3.72 -8.98 -12.36
CA LYS A 233 3.65 -7.57 -11.92
C LYS A 233 3.01 -7.43 -10.54
N ILE A 234 1.94 -8.18 -10.25
CA ILE A 234 1.25 -8.15 -8.95
C ILE A 234 2.19 -8.64 -7.84
N TYR A 235 2.83 -9.79 -8.03
CA TYR A 235 3.79 -10.34 -7.06
C TYR A 235 4.98 -9.43 -6.83
N PHE A 236 5.52 -8.84 -7.90
CA PHE A 236 6.62 -7.87 -7.80
C PHE A 236 6.24 -6.66 -6.94
N LYS A 237 5.07 -6.07 -7.16
CA LYS A 237 4.56 -4.92 -6.38
C LYS A 237 4.32 -5.31 -4.91
N ARG A 238 3.74 -6.49 -4.66
CA ARG A 238 3.57 -7.03 -3.31
C ARG A 238 4.91 -7.18 -2.58
N GLY A 239 5.90 -7.79 -3.23
CA GLY A 239 7.24 -7.98 -2.67
C GLY A 239 7.93 -6.66 -2.33
N LYS A 240 7.84 -5.67 -3.24
CA LYS A 240 8.36 -4.32 -3.00
C LYS A 240 7.68 -3.62 -1.81
N ALA A 241 6.35 -3.70 -1.71
CA ALA A 241 5.59 -3.12 -0.60
C ALA A 241 5.92 -3.80 0.75
N LEU A 242 6.02 -5.14 0.77
CA LEU A 242 6.43 -5.90 1.96
C LEU A 242 7.83 -5.52 2.44
N ARG A 243 8.80 -5.38 1.51
CA ARG A 243 10.14 -4.91 1.84
C ARG A 243 10.12 -3.54 2.49
N LEU A 244 9.33 -2.61 1.95
CA LEU A 244 9.20 -1.24 2.48
C LEU A 244 8.52 -1.20 3.86
N LYS A 245 7.68 -2.19 4.21
CA LYS A 245 7.16 -2.37 5.57
C LYS A 245 8.12 -3.09 6.54
N GLY A 246 9.23 -3.65 6.05
CA GLY A 246 10.17 -4.44 6.87
C GLY A 246 9.85 -5.95 6.96
N HIS A 247 8.89 -6.43 6.17
CA HIS A 247 8.48 -7.83 6.10
C HIS A 247 9.36 -8.59 5.10
N TYR A 248 10.65 -8.79 5.45
CA TYR A 248 11.66 -9.24 4.48
C TYR A 248 11.47 -10.68 4.00
N LYS A 249 10.96 -11.57 4.85
CA LYS A 249 10.75 -12.98 4.50
C LYS A 249 9.62 -13.11 3.48
N GLU A 250 8.46 -12.51 3.77
CA GLU A 250 7.32 -12.53 2.85
C GLU A 250 7.64 -11.76 1.55
N ALA A 251 8.46 -10.70 1.64
CA ALA A 251 8.95 -10.00 0.45
C ALA A 251 9.77 -10.91 -0.46
N ARG A 252 10.67 -11.72 0.10
CA ARG A 252 11.48 -12.69 -0.66
C ARG A 252 10.60 -13.71 -1.36
N GLU A 253 9.63 -14.27 -0.63
CA GLU A 253 8.67 -15.25 -1.16
C GLU A 253 7.86 -14.64 -2.33
N ALA A 254 7.34 -13.42 -2.16
CA ALA A 254 6.59 -12.75 -3.22
C ALA A 254 7.45 -12.46 -4.47
N ILE A 255 8.71 -12.05 -4.32
CA ILE A 255 9.60 -11.81 -5.47
C ILE A 255 9.99 -13.14 -6.15
N ASN A 256 10.15 -14.23 -5.41
CA ASN A 256 10.35 -15.56 -6.00
C ASN A 256 9.12 -15.99 -6.82
N CYS A 257 7.90 -15.84 -6.28
CA CYS A 257 6.68 -16.12 -7.05
C CYS A 257 6.61 -15.29 -8.35
N SER A 258 7.09 -14.04 -8.33
CA SER A 258 7.20 -13.21 -9.53
C SER A 258 8.13 -13.82 -10.59
N LEU A 259 9.27 -14.40 -10.18
CA LEU A 259 10.17 -15.14 -11.10
C LEU A 259 9.53 -16.42 -11.63
N ASP A 260 8.83 -17.16 -10.77
CA ASP A 260 8.20 -18.43 -11.15
C ASP A 260 7.11 -18.20 -12.21
N CYS A 261 6.35 -17.10 -12.11
CA CYS A 261 5.40 -16.70 -13.16
C CYS A 261 6.08 -16.51 -14.53
N LEU A 262 7.33 -16.05 -14.57
CA LEU A 262 8.09 -15.83 -15.82
C LEU A 262 8.82 -17.08 -16.34
N ALA A 263 8.87 -18.16 -15.56
CA ALA A 263 9.57 -19.38 -15.94
C ALA A 263 8.71 -20.32 -16.81
N GLY A 264 7.37 -20.13 -16.79
CA GLY A 264 6.43 -20.99 -17.49
C GLY A 264 6.24 -22.36 -16.79
N LYS A 265 5.12 -23.03 -17.08
CA LYS A 265 4.79 -24.36 -16.52
C LYS A 265 5.74 -25.48 -16.98
N ASP A 266 6.51 -25.26 -18.05
CA ASP A 266 7.30 -26.34 -18.64
C ASP A 266 8.50 -26.78 -17.80
N GLY A 267 8.84 -26.05 -16.72
CA GLY A 267 9.46 -26.56 -15.48
C GLY A 267 10.80 -27.32 -15.59
N LYS A 268 11.27 -27.58 -16.80
CA LYS A 268 12.58 -28.08 -17.13
C LYS A 268 13.34 -26.86 -17.63
N PRO A 269 14.15 -26.22 -16.76
CA PRO A 269 15.36 -25.61 -17.29
C PRO A 269 16.03 -26.73 -18.09
N SER A 270 16.01 -26.66 -19.42
CA SER A 270 16.89 -27.51 -20.20
C SER A 270 18.29 -27.16 -19.74
N ALA A 271 18.84 -27.98 -18.84
CA ALA A 271 20.17 -27.82 -18.28
C ALA A 271 21.27 -27.95 -19.36
N SER A 272 20.88 -28.12 -20.62
CA SER A 272 21.74 -28.04 -21.78
C SER A 272 21.95 -26.57 -22.18
N SER A 273 23.18 -26.11 -21.98
CA SER A 273 23.84 -25.02 -22.69
C SER A 273 23.36 -23.58 -22.44
N PHE A 274 23.57 -23.09 -21.22
CA PHE A 274 24.15 -21.75 -21.07
C PHE A 274 25.67 -21.92 -20.94
N SER A 275 26.32 -22.47 -21.97
CA SER A 275 27.76 -22.30 -22.13
C SER A 275 27.97 -20.87 -22.59
N ALA A 276 28.71 -20.09 -21.81
CA ALA A 276 29.17 -18.76 -22.14
C ALA A 276 30.22 -18.81 -23.26
N THR A 277 29.85 -19.35 -24.42
CA THR A 277 30.65 -19.26 -25.63
C THR A 277 30.10 -18.09 -26.43
N ASP A 278 30.78 -16.95 -26.28
CA ASP A 278 30.76 -15.84 -27.23
C ASP A 278 30.89 -16.41 -28.65
N GLY A 279 29.93 -16.09 -29.52
CA GLY A 279 29.97 -16.57 -30.90
C GLY A 279 28.64 -16.38 -31.61
N ASP A 280 28.42 -15.17 -32.09
CA ASP A 280 27.73 -14.81 -33.33
C ASP A 280 26.92 -15.93 -34.02
N ALA A 281 25.60 -15.92 -33.82
CA ALA A 281 24.68 -16.49 -34.81
C ALA A 281 23.33 -15.76 -34.76
N ILE A 282 23.23 -14.83 -35.68
CA ILE A 282 22.05 -14.07 -36.12
C ILE A 282 20.93 -15.04 -36.52
N GLY A 283 19.69 -14.75 -36.09
CA GLY A 283 18.49 -15.14 -36.86
C GLY A 283 17.48 -16.05 -36.17
N ASN A 284 16.84 -15.58 -35.09
CA ASN A 284 15.40 -15.81 -34.92
C ASN A 284 14.80 -14.74 -33.99
N VAL A 285 14.66 -13.54 -34.56
CA VAL A 285 13.87 -12.41 -34.04
C VAL A 285 12.53 -12.56 -34.75
N ASP A 286 11.46 -12.95 -34.10
CA ASP A 286 10.51 -11.97 -33.57
C ASP A 286 9.43 -12.68 -32.76
N SER A 287 9.26 -12.31 -31.49
CA SER A 287 8.01 -12.34 -30.70
C SER A 287 8.18 -12.83 -29.26
N SER A 288 9.41 -13.12 -28.80
CA SER A 288 9.66 -13.08 -27.36
C SER A 288 9.53 -11.63 -26.90
N ILE A 289 8.30 -11.22 -26.55
CA ILE A 289 8.02 -10.02 -25.73
C ILE A 289 9.13 -10.01 -24.69
N SER A 290 10.01 -9.01 -24.78
CA SER A 290 11.28 -9.03 -24.08
C SER A 290 11.00 -9.11 -22.58
N LEU A 291 11.01 -10.31 -22.00
CA LEU A 291 10.88 -10.54 -20.56
C LEU A 291 12.15 -10.09 -19.82
N THR A 292 13.17 -9.67 -20.58
CA THR A 292 14.47 -9.26 -20.09
C THR A 292 14.42 -8.05 -19.14
N PRO A 293 13.60 -6.99 -19.34
CA PRO A 293 13.51 -5.87 -18.42
C PRO A 293 12.90 -6.29 -17.08
N TYR A 294 11.88 -7.14 -17.08
CA TYR A 294 11.26 -7.67 -15.85
C TYR A 294 12.26 -8.50 -15.05
N ARG A 295 12.99 -9.41 -15.69
CA ARG A 295 14.03 -10.21 -15.01
C ARG A 295 15.13 -9.31 -14.43
N LYS A 296 15.54 -8.25 -15.13
CA LYS A 296 16.50 -7.26 -14.61
C LYS A 296 15.95 -6.50 -13.40
N ALA A 297 14.71 -6.04 -13.47
CA ALA A 297 14.04 -5.33 -12.38
C ALA A 297 13.89 -6.22 -11.13
N ILE A 298 13.51 -7.49 -11.29
CA ILE A 298 13.41 -8.46 -10.20
C ILE A 298 14.79 -8.69 -9.56
N LYS A 299 15.85 -8.89 -10.36
CA LYS A 299 17.23 -9.01 -9.84
C LYS A 299 17.68 -7.77 -9.07
N LYS A 300 17.31 -6.58 -9.53
CA LYS A 300 17.58 -5.30 -8.84
C LYS A 300 16.85 -5.26 -7.49
N GLU A 301 15.59 -5.68 -7.43
CA GLU A 301 14.81 -5.71 -6.19
C GLU A 301 15.35 -6.71 -5.16
N PHE A 302 15.86 -7.88 -5.59
CA PHE A 302 16.57 -8.81 -4.69
C PHE A 302 17.77 -8.15 -4.01
N ARG A 303 18.56 -7.36 -4.76
CA ARG A 303 19.70 -6.63 -4.18
C ARG A 303 19.23 -5.63 -3.11
N PHE A 304 18.15 -4.90 -3.39
CA PHE A 304 17.58 -3.99 -2.39
C PHE A 304 17.04 -4.72 -1.17
N LEU A 305 16.47 -5.91 -1.36
CA LEU A 305 16.00 -6.75 -0.27
C LEU A 305 17.15 -7.22 0.61
N ASP A 306 18.25 -7.74 0.04
CA ASP A 306 19.41 -8.21 0.78
C ASP A 306 20.07 -7.08 1.60
N ILE A 307 20.12 -5.86 1.05
CA ILE A 307 20.62 -4.69 1.77
C ILE A 307 19.70 -4.34 2.94
N ALA A 308 18.40 -4.28 2.71
CA ALA A 308 17.41 -3.94 3.73
C ALA A 308 17.38 -4.99 4.86
N GLU A 309 17.49 -6.28 4.53
CA GLU A 309 17.53 -7.37 5.49
C GLU A 309 18.78 -7.30 6.39
N LYS A 310 19.95 -7.03 5.80
CA LYS A 310 21.21 -6.82 6.55
C LYS A 310 21.10 -5.63 7.51
N GLU A 311 20.53 -4.51 7.06
CA GLU A 311 20.37 -3.33 7.91
C GLU A 311 19.32 -3.56 9.01
N GLY A 312 18.21 -4.23 8.69
CA GLY A 312 17.21 -4.65 9.67
C GLY A 312 17.79 -5.58 10.74
N LYS A 313 18.68 -6.51 10.37
CA LYS A 313 19.40 -7.35 11.34
C LYS A 313 20.32 -6.52 12.25
N ARG A 314 21.12 -5.60 11.69
CA ARG A 314 21.99 -4.70 12.46
C ARG A 314 21.21 -3.84 13.45
N ASN A 315 20.04 -3.33 13.05
CA ASN A 315 19.20 -2.53 13.94
C ASN A 315 18.65 -3.36 15.10
N ARG A 316 18.15 -4.58 14.84
CA ARG A 316 17.74 -5.51 15.91
C ARG A 316 18.89 -5.86 16.84
N ASP A 317 20.09 -6.09 16.32
CA ASP A 317 21.27 -6.37 17.14
C ASP A 317 21.65 -5.17 18.02
N ARG A 318 21.53 -3.93 17.49
CA ARG A 318 21.73 -2.70 18.26
C ARG A 318 20.68 -2.53 19.36
N GLU A 319 19.41 -2.78 19.06
CA GLU A 319 18.31 -2.73 20.03
C GLU A 319 18.51 -3.76 21.14
N LYS A 320 18.87 -5.00 20.79
CA LYS A 320 19.19 -6.05 21.77
C LYS A 320 20.33 -5.65 22.69
N ARG A 321 21.42 -5.09 22.15
CA ARG A 321 22.55 -4.60 22.97
C ARG A 321 22.14 -3.44 23.87
N ALA A 322 21.32 -2.51 23.38
CA ALA A 322 20.81 -1.40 24.17
C ALA A 322 19.92 -1.90 25.34
N MET A 323 19.04 -2.87 25.08
CA MET A 323 18.21 -3.50 26.10
C MET A 323 19.04 -4.26 27.14
N GLN A 324 20.01 -5.07 26.71
CA GLN A 324 20.94 -5.76 27.61
C GLN A 324 21.71 -4.77 28.49
N THR A 325 22.15 -3.64 27.93
CA THR A 325 22.82 -2.59 28.69
C THR A 325 21.90 -2.02 29.77
N VAL A 326 20.64 -1.71 29.45
CA VAL A 326 19.66 -1.21 30.43
C VAL A 326 19.37 -2.25 31.52
N LEU A 327 19.22 -3.52 31.16
CA LEU A 327 18.99 -4.60 32.12
C LEU A 327 20.21 -4.84 33.01
N SER A 328 21.43 -4.73 32.49
CA SER A 328 22.67 -4.87 33.28
C SER A 328 22.91 -3.71 34.26
N LEU A 329 22.30 -2.55 34.01
CA LEU A 329 22.31 -1.39 34.90
C LEU A 329 21.21 -1.46 35.97
N SER A 330 20.49 -2.58 36.08
CA SER A 330 19.52 -2.76 37.15
C SER A 330 20.23 -2.57 38.50
N PRO A 331 19.75 -1.64 39.34
CA PRO A 331 20.44 -1.27 40.54
C PRO A 331 20.28 -2.43 41.53
N THR A 332 21.31 -3.26 41.66
CA THR A 332 21.60 -3.93 42.92
C THR A 332 22.03 -2.88 43.95
N THR A 333 21.16 -1.90 44.20
CA THR A 333 21.16 -1.12 45.42
C THR A 333 20.43 -1.99 46.42
N SER A 334 21.09 -3.06 46.85
CA SER A 334 20.79 -3.64 48.14
C SER A 334 21.04 -2.52 49.14
N LEU A 335 19.96 -1.88 49.58
CA LEU A 335 19.90 -1.06 50.77
C LEU A 335 20.24 -1.96 51.97
N GLU A 336 21.50 -2.35 52.12
CA GLU A 336 22.04 -2.65 53.44
C GLU A 336 22.19 -1.30 54.15
N LEU A 337 21.09 -0.93 54.81
CA LEU A 337 21.12 -0.03 55.95
C LEU A 337 22.01 -0.69 57.00
N ASP A 338 23.30 -0.37 56.98
CA ASP A 338 24.20 -0.66 58.10
C ASP A 338 24.15 0.54 59.06
N PRO A 339 23.50 0.40 60.24
CA PRO A 339 23.35 1.48 61.19
C PRO A 339 24.51 1.47 62.19
N SER A 340 25.75 1.66 61.74
CA SER A 340 26.81 2.16 62.62
C SER A 340 28.08 2.43 61.85
N THR A 341 28.49 3.70 61.79
CA THR A 341 29.84 4.13 62.20
C THR A 341 29.95 5.60 61.86
N SER A 342 29.92 6.39 62.92
CA SER A 342 30.18 7.81 62.91
C SER A 342 31.63 8.11 62.53
N GLN A 343 31.77 9.29 61.90
CA GLN A 343 32.96 10.13 61.82
C GLN A 343 33.88 9.97 60.60
N GLY A 344 33.80 11.02 59.77
CA GLY A 344 35.01 11.80 59.48
C GLY A 344 35.73 11.46 58.18
N LYS A 345 35.30 12.09 57.09
CA LYS A 345 36.15 12.97 56.24
C LYS A 345 35.38 13.35 54.97
N SER A 346 35.22 14.66 54.80
CA SER A 346 34.64 15.32 53.63
C SER A 346 35.44 15.04 52.36
N ARG A 347 35.08 13.99 51.61
CA ARG A 347 35.47 13.84 50.21
C ARG A 347 34.33 14.36 49.35
N LYS A 348 34.62 15.44 48.60
CA LYS A 348 33.76 16.03 47.57
C LYS A 348 33.22 14.92 46.66
N ARG A 349 31.96 14.52 46.87
CA ARG A 349 31.23 13.63 45.97
C ARG A 349 30.96 14.41 44.69
N SER A 350 31.69 14.07 43.64
CA SER A 350 31.37 14.49 42.27
C SER A 350 29.97 13.97 41.94
N ALA A 351 29.09 14.89 41.54
CA ALA A 351 27.71 14.58 41.19
C ALA A 351 27.63 13.44 40.15
N PRO A 352 26.64 12.53 40.26
CA PRO A 352 26.44 11.47 39.27
C PRO A 352 26.28 12.11 37.90
N GLN A 353 27.18 11.76 36.97
CA GLN A 353 27.09 12.26 35.61
C GLN A 353 25.76 11.82 34.99
N PRO A 354 24.99 12.72 34.38
CA PRO A 354 23.74 12.36 33.72
C PRO A 354 24.02 11.36 32.60
N LEU A 355 23.27 10.26 32.58
CA LEU A 355 23.39 9.15 31.61
C LEU A 355 23.26 9.62 30.15
N TYR A 356 22.66 10.81 29.96
CA TYR A 356 22.76 11.58 28.74
C TYR A 356 23.66 12.79 29.02
N GLN A 357 24.90 12.75 28.55
CA GLN A 357 25.64 13.98 28.33
C GLN A 357 24.77 14.84 27.41
N LYS A 358 24.23 15.93 27.94
CA LYS A 358 23.74 17.04 27.14
C LYS A 358 24.93 17.53 26.34
N SER A 359 25.13 16.93 25.17
CA SER A 359 25.95 17.45 24.08
C SER A 359 25.34 18.79 23.72
N SER A 360 25.74 19.84 24.42
CA SER A 360 25.37 21.23 24.16
C SER A 360 26.04 21.77 22.92
N GLU A 361 26.89 20.98 22.26
CA GLU A 361 27.26 21.28 20.89
C GLU A 361 26.07 20.92 19.98
N PRO A 362 25.48 21.90 19.28
CA PRO A 362 24.53 21.59 18.22
C PRO A 362 25.28 20.71 17.23
N ARG A 363 24.93 19.42 17.19
CA ARG A 363 25.43 18.51 16.15
C ARG A 363 25.19 19.24 14.83
N GLN A 364 26.27 19.57 14.13
CA GLN A 364 26.19 20.02 12.75
C GLN A 364 25.61 18.85 11.97
N PHE A 365 24.28 18.77 11.92
CA PHE A 365 23.59 17.89 11.01
C PHE A 365 24.08 18.29 9.63
N SER A 366 24.87 17.42 9.02
CA SER A 366 25.09 17.45 7.59
C SER A 366 23.72 17.64 6.95
N ARG A 367 23.53 18.77 6.26
CA ARG A 367 22.31 19.17 5.57
C ARG A 367 21.89 18.08 4.56
N LEU A 368 21.29 17.00 5.05
CA LEU A 368 20.39 16.17 4.27
C LEU A 368 19.19 17.07 4.01
N ARG A 369 19.09 17.55 2.76
CA ARG A 369 17.99 18.38 2.27
C ARG A 369 16.67 17.67 2.54
N ALA A 370 16.04 17.96 3.67
CA ALA A 370 14.60 17.93 3.76
C ALA A 370 14.09 18.90 2.69
N ARG A 371 13.30 18.40 1.73
CA ARG A 371 12.58 19.24 0.79
C ARG A 371 11.75 20.23 1.61
N LYS A 372 12.05 21.51 1.41
CA LYS A 372 11.32 22.66 1.95
C LYS A 372 9.90 22.62 1.37
N SER A 373 8.93 22.11 2.12
CA SER A 373 7.53 22.44 1.88
C SER A 373 7.30 23.87 2.38
N PRO A 374 6.63 24.75 1.61
CA PRO A 374 6.31 26.08 2.09
C PRO A 374 5.07 25.99 2.98
N SER A 375 5.26 25.93 4.30
CA SER A 375 4.20 26.34 5.24
C SER A 375 4.74 27.42 6.17
N THR A 376 4.31 28.66 5.91
CA THR A 376 4.43 29.78 6.82
C THR A 376 3.26 29.73 7.78
N PHE A 377 3.48 29.20 8.98
CA PHE A 377 2.63 29.44 10.13
C PHE A 377 3.51 30.00 11.25
N LYS A 378 3.38 31.30 11.54
CA LYS A 378 4.03 31.96 12.67
C LYS A 378 3.13 31.76 13.88
N GLN A 379 3.59 30.94 14.83
CA GLN A 379 3.00 30.84 16.16
C GLN A 379 3.77 31.80 17.07
N GLN A 380 3.08 32.83 17.55
CA GLN A 380 3.56 33.72 18.62
C GLN A 380 3.27 33.02 19.94
N ASP A 381 4.32 32.60 20.65
CA ASP A 381 4.23 32.09 22.01
C ASP A 381 4.43 33.25 22.99
N ASP A 382 3.38 33.56 23.77
CA ASP A 382 3.43 34.44 24.94
C ASP A 382 3.70 33.58 26.19
N PRO A 383 4.81 33.77 26.91
CA PRO A 383 5.14 32.96 28.08
C PRO A 383 4.72 33.70 29.36
N ASN A 384 3.45 33.60 29.76
CA ASN A 384 3.04 33.88 31.14
C ASN A 384 1.59 33.45 31.42
N VAL A 385 1.36 32.14 31.60
CA VAL A 385 0.16 31.65 32.30
C VAL A 385 0.57 30.52 33.24
N LEU A 386 0.63 30.84 34.53
CA LEU A 386 0.73 29.86 35.62
C LEU A 386 -0.64 29.20 35.80
N VAL A 387 -0.77 27.94 35.41
CA VAL A 387 -2.00 27.13 35.59
C VAL A 387 -1.84 26.27 36.84
N GLY A 388 -2.77 26.42 37.78
CA GLY A 388 -2.89 25.64 39.01
C GLY A 388 -3.29 24.18 38.77
N ASP A 389 -2.86 23.32 39.69
CA ASP A 389 -2.64 21.87 39.53
C ASP A 389 -3.89 20.98 39.70
N ASP A 390 -5.10 21.50 39.46
CA ASP A 390 -6.36 20.74 39.60
C ASP A 390 -7.17 20.70 38.29
N SER A 391 -6.49 20.45 37.17
CA SER A 391 -7.13 20.36 35.86
C SER A 391 -7.63 18.93 35.55
N PRO A 392 -8.89 18.75 35.09
CA PRO A 392 -9.44 17.47 34.63
C PRO A 392 -8.62 16.76 33.53
N MET A 393 -7.66 17.47 32.92
CA MET A 393 -6.71 16.92 31.95
C MET A 393 -5.76 15.86 32.51
N ALA A 394 -5.53 15.81 33.83
CA ALA A 394 -4.69 14.78 34.46
C ALA A 394 -5.32 13.37 34.37
N TYR A 395 -6.65 13.27 34.26
CA TYR A 395 -7.34 11.99 34.08
C TYR A 395 -7.17 11.42 32.67
N TYR A 396 -7.14 12.28 31.65
CA TYR A 396 -6.91 11.85 30.27
C TYR A 396 -5.48 11.38 30.05
N SER A 397 -4.49 12.04 30.65
CA SER A 397 -3.09 11.60 30.52
C SER A 397 -2.86 10.24 31.18
N ARG A 398 -3.42 9.99 32.38
CA ARG A 398 -3.35 8.66 33.03
C ARG A 398 -4.06 7.57 32.21
N TYR A 399 -5.22 7.88 31.62
CA TYR A 399 -5.91 6.94 30.74
C TYR A 399 -5.06 6.58 29.52
N TYR A 400 -4.49 7.59 28.83
CA TYR A 400 -3.61 7.39 27.68
C TYR A 400 -2.36 6.58 28.02
N TRP A 401 -1.69 6.89 29.14
CA TRP A 401 -0.52 6.11 29.60
C TRP A 401 -0.89 4.67 29.94
N SER A 402 -2.05 4.42 30.53
CA SER A 402 -2.52 3.06 30.81
C SER A 402 -2.82 2.27 29.53
N MET A 403 -3.34 2.94 28.50
CA MET A 403 -3.67 2.32 27.21
C MET A 403 -2.38 2.01 26.42
N VAL A 404 -1.42 2.95 26.41
CA VAL A 404 -0.09 2.75 25.83
C VAL A 404 0.66 1.60 26.52
N ALA A 405 0.59 1.49 27.85
CA ALA A 405 1.23 0.38 28.58
C ALA A 405 0.61 -0.99 28.25
N ARG A 406 -0.71 -1.08 28.05
CA ARG A 406 -1.38 -2.33 27.65
C ARG A 406 -1.03 -2.73 26.22
N VAL A 407 -0.97 -1.76 25.30
CA VAL A 407 -0.54 -2.00 23.91
C VAL A 407 0.93 -2.41 23.85
N ALA A 408 1.81 -1.76 24.62
CA ALA A 408 3.22 -2.14 24.73
C ALA A 408 3.40 -3.56 25.29
N LYS A 409 2.61 -3.94 26.30
CA LYS A 409 2.60 -5.32 26.85
C LYS A 409 2.13 -6.34 25.82
N ALA A 410 1.07 -6.04 25.06
CA ALA A 410 0.58 -6.90 23.99
C ALA A 410 1.60 -7.03 22.83
N LEU A 411 2.27 -5.94 22.48
CA LEU A 411 3.36 -5.94 21.50
C LEU A 411 4.56 -6.76 22.00
N LEU A 412 4.92 -6.68 23.27
CA LEU A 412 5.98 -7.52 23.87
C LEU A 412 5.65 -9.01 23.83
N VAL A 413 4.39 -9.38 24.10
CA VAL A 413 3.91 -10.77 23.98
C VAL A 413 3.92 -11.22 22.51
N MET A 414 3.54 -10.36 21.57
CA MET A 414 3.60 -10.68 20.12
C MET A 414 5.01 -10.68 19.54
N LEU A 415 5.95 -9.92 20.12
CA LEU A 415 7.35 -9.85 19.70
C LEU A 415 8.19 -11.03 20.23
N GLY A 416 7.61 -11.90 21.05
CA GLY A 416 8.10 -13.26 21.27
C GLY A 416 9.39 -13.34 22.07
N ASP A 417 9.26 -13.29 23.40
CA ASP A 417 10.15 -14.01 24.33
C ASP A 417 9.56 -15.41 24.62
N GLY A 418 9.00 -16.04 23.58
CA GLY A 418 8.52 -17.42 23.59
C GLY A 418 9.63 -18.36 23.13
N ASP A 419 10.68 -18.48 23.94
CA ASP A 419 11.68 -19.56 23.84
C ASP A 419 11.06 -20.91 24.31
N ASP A 420 9.95 -21.32 23.70
CA ASP A 420 9.41 -22.68 23.79
C ASP A 420 9.49 -23.35 22.42
N ALA A 421 10.67 -23.31 21.81
CA ALA A 421 11.06 -24.19 20.72
C ALA A 421 11.84 -25.39 21.28
N ASN A 422 11.21 -26.17 22.17
CA ASN A 422 11.57 -27.56 22.48
C ASN A 422 10.55 -28.18 23.46
N GLY A 423 9.48 -28.82 22.94
CA GLY A 423 8.66 -29.67 23.79
C GLY A 423 7.23 -29.92 23.33
N MET A 424 7.01 -30.49 22.13
CA MET A 424 5.81 -31.31 21.90
C MET A 424 5.93 -32.21 20.65
N GLU A 425 6.90 -33.11 20.66
CA GLU A 425 6.74 -34.41 20.01
C GLU A 425 6.26 -35.40 21.07
N THR A 426 4.95 -35.64 21.15
CA THR A 426 4.30 -36.92 21.52
C THR A 426 2.81 -36.69 21.75
N SER A 427 1.98 -36.95 20.74
CA SER A 427 0.65 -37.57 20.87
C SER A 427 -0.18 -37.31 19.61
N ASN A 428 -0.04 -38.18 18.60
CA ASN A 428 -1.11 -38.45 17.62
C ASN A 428 -0.84 -39.79 16.91
N SER A 429 -0.73 -40.84 17.73
CA SER A 429 -0.81 -42.25 17.31
C SER A 429 -2.00 -42.92 18.00
N ALA A 430 -3.22 -42.43 17.75
CA ALA A 430 -4.44 -43.01 18.31
C ALA A 430 -5.68 -42.73 17.46
N THR A 431 -5.63 -42.97 16.14
CA THR A 431 -6.86 -42.98 15.31
C THR A 431 -6.79 -43.83 14.04
N LYS A 432 -5.89 -44.82 13.97
CA LYS A 432 -5.75 -45.74 12.81
C LYS A 432 -6.00 -47.23 13.13
N GLN A 433 -6.76 -47.53 14.18
CA GLN A 433 -7.28 -48.87 14.46
C GLN A 433 -8.80 -48.81 14.75
N ALA A 434 -9.61 -48.64 13.71
CA ALA A 434 -11.07 -48.85 13.84
C ALA A 434 -11.77 -49.25 12.53
N ASN A 435 -11.06 -49.44 11.40
CA ASN A 435 -11.70 -49.66 10.10
C ASN A 435 -11.33 -50.96 9.37
N THR A 436 -10.94 -52.00 10.10
CA THR A 436 -10.71 -53.36 9.57
C THR A 436 -11.40 -54.41 10.43
N ARG A 437 -12.72 -54.34 10.56
CA ARG A 437 -13.53 -55.48 11.05
C ARG A 437 -14.97 -55.47 10.54
N LYS A 438 -15.15 -55.40 9.22
CA LYS A 438 -16.40 -55.75 8.52
C LYS A 438 -16.09 -56.30 7.13
N LYS A 439 -15.54 -57.52 7.09
CA LYS A 439 -15.60 -58.44 5.95
C LYS A 439 -15.27 -59.83 6.50
N GLY A 440 -16.29 -60.66 6.64
CA GLY A 440 -16.16 -62.03 7.15
C GLY A 440 -17.25 -62.38 8.15
N MET A 441 -18.50 -62.40 7.70
CA MET A 441 -19.54 -63.39 8.02
C MET A 441 -20.54 -63.40 6.86
#